data_AF-A0A3Q4MUP0-F1
#
_entry.id   AF-A0A3Q4MUP0-F1
#
_cell.length_a   1.000
_cell.length_b   1.000
_cell.length_c   1.000
_cell.angle_alpha   90.00
_cell.angle_beta   90.00
_cell.angle_gamma   90.00
#
_symmetry.space_group_name_H-M   'P 1'
#
loop_
_entity.id
_entity.type
_entity.pdbx_description
1 polymer ?
#
loop_
_entity_poly.entity_id
_entity_poly.type
_entity_poly.pdbx_seq_one_letter_code
_entity_poly.pdbx_strand_id
1 'polypeptide(L)'
;MLSWLGITFPWPGRYPDFQAILGIDVAVYYAGHLVMVVWEKFSSQSNFHRKFYHYGTFPEGFSWGISSSAYQIEGGWNADGKGPSIWDTFTQTTDTIPDKANGNVACDSYNRLNEDLYMLRALRVKSYRFSLSWSRIFPDGTRKSLNQKGVDYYNRLIDGLIAYNIKPMVTLYHWDLPEALQKVNGWESAEMIDIFNDYCDFCFATFGDRVKFWITLNQPQTIAWSGYGLGNMPPNVVDPGYRPYIVAHNLIKAHAKAYHTYDDKYRQSQGGLISIALNADWFEPADVNVVREVVTADRAMQFQLGWFAHPIFKNGDYPDALKWQVGNKSEIQGLPQSRLPSFTEEEKNSIKGTADVFCVNHYTTKIVSHVTARLQPHSYEWDRDMREAEEPDSPTTAIPNQKAVAWGLRRLLNWIKEEYGDPEIYITENGAAVEWDDSERVMFYKTYIDEALKANNLDGVRLQGYTATAFMDSFEWLHGYKFLFGLHHVDFTNPDRPRTPKYSAHYYYNIIKNNGFPFPDDEKMLYGHFREDFMWSTASSAYQVTYTFTAILLLRTYSMHVGLSSTRKLHFGSLKKYIFKNSYHGGDFFYQHKQKISVFRNTRVRVEVEK
;
A
#
# COMPACT_ATOMS: atom_id res chain seq x y z
N MET A 1 5.16 -34.48 -11.47
CA MET A 1 6.63 -34.63 -11.32
C MET A 1 6.99 -34.89 -9.84
N LEU A 2 6.26 -35.79 -9.16
CA LEU A 2 6.41 -36.14 -7.74
C LEU A 2 6.14 -37.65 -7.52
N SER A 3 6.62 -38.48 -8.43
CA SER A 3 6.63 -39.95 -8.28
C SER A 3 8.04 -40.55 -8.38
N TRP A 4 9.09 -39.71 -8.34
CA TRP A 4 10.46 -40.13 -8.65
C TRP A 4 11.45 -40.08 -7.47
N LEU A 5 11.00 -39.79 -6.24
CA LEU A 5 11.90 -39.71 -5.08
C LEU A 5 11.62 -40.68 -3.94
N GLY A 6 10.62 -41.57 -4.01
CA GLY A 6 10.59 -42.81 -3.20
C GLY A 6 10.85 -42.70 -1.68
N ILE A 7 10.55 -41.56 -1.05
CA ILE A 7 10.76 -41.35 0.39
C ILE A 7 9.40 -41.23 1.07
N THR A 8 9.07 -42.22 1.89
CA THR A 8 7.98 -42.20 2.85
C THR A 8 8.53 -41.82 4.23
N PHE A 9 8.05 -40.73 4.84
CA PHE A 9 8.31 -40.43 6.25
C PHE A 9 7.06 -40.77 7.11
N PRO A 10 7.25 -41.33 8.32
CA PRO A 10 6.15 -41.68 9.21
C PRO A 10 5.63 -40.45 9.99
N TRP A 11 4.37 -40.51 10.40
CA TRP A 11 3.63 -39.53 11.21
C TRP A 11 4.35 -39.13 12.52
N PRO A 12 4.08 -37.92 13.08
CA PRO A 12 4.85 -37.35 14.17
C PRO A 12 4.43 -37.96 15.51
N GLY A 13 5.42 -38.47 16.26
CA GLY A 13 5.16 -38.99 17.61
C GLY A 13 6.39 -39.36 18.43
N ARG A 14 7.62 -39.28 17.89
CA ARG A 14 8.85 -39.50 18.65
C ARG A 14 9.94 -38.60 18.11
N TYR A 15 10.75 -38.04 19.02
CA TYR A 15 11.89 -37.13 18.84
C TYR A 15 11.60 -35.62 18.93
N PRO A 16 11.59 -35.05 20.16
CA PRO A 16 11.56 -33.60 20.38
C PRO A 16 12.86 -32.88 19.99
N ASP A 17 13.98 -33.60 19.87
CA ASP A 17 15.31 -32.97 19.85
C ASP A 17 15.88 -32.70 18.44
N PHE A 18 15.15 -33.02 17.37
CA PHE A 18 15.60 -32.74 15.99
C PHE A 18 15.09 -31.40 15.43
N GLN A 19 14.09 -30.77 16.05
CA GLN A 19 13.59 -29.45 15.63
C GLN A 19 14.46 -28.28 16.12
N ALA A 20 15.28 -28.49 17.16
CA ALA A 20 16.08 -27.43 17.78
C ALA A 20 17.37 -27.07 17.02
N ILE A 21 17.84 -27.90 16.07
CA ILE A 21 19.21 -27.78 15.51
C ILE A 21 19.25 -27.10 14.13
N LEU A 22 18.12 -26.94 13.43
CA LEU A 22 18.10 -26.35 12.09
C LEU A 22 17.34 -25.02 11.95
N GLY A 23 16.63 -24.54 12.98
CA GLY A 23 16.02 -23.19 12.98
C GLY A 23 15.10 -22.87 11.79
N ILE A 24 14.66 -23.88 11.04
CA ILE A 24 13.78 -23.77 9.89
C ILE A 24 12.65 -24.77 10.12
N ASP A 25 11.47 -24.24 10.44
CA ASP A 25 10.25 -25.04 10.58
C ASP A 25 9.75 -25.49 9.21
N VAL A 26 9.64 -26.81 9.03
CA VAL A 26 9.17 -27.44 7.78
C VAL A 26 7.72 -27.02 7.46
N ALA A 27 6.92 -26.64 8.46
CA ALA A 27 5.57 -26.10 8.27
C ALA A 27 5.57 -24.68 7.66
N VAL A 28 6.53 -23.84 8.04
CA VAL A 28 6.77 -22.51 7.43
C VAL A 28 7.27 -22.68 5.99
N TYR A 29 8.04 -23.74 5.73
CA TYR A 29 8.62 -24.03 4.43
C TYR A 29 7.59 -24.31 3.33
N TYR A 30 6.44 -24.96 3.63
CA TYR A 30 5.45 -25.32 2.61
C TYR A 30 4.31 -24.31 2.44
N ALA A 31 3.90 -23.58 3.48
CA ALA A 31 2.88 -22.55 3.38
C ALA A 31 3.42 -21.21 2.82
N GLY A 32 4.70 -20.90 3.06
CA GLY A 32 5.34 -19.65 2.61
C GLY A 32 5.77 -19.60 1.14
N HIS A 33 5.75 -20.73 0.41
CA HIS A 33 6.32 -20.80 -0.94
C HIS A 33 5.57 -19.96 -1.99
N LEU A 34 4.27 -19.70 -1.82
CA LEU A 34 3.48 -18.89 -2.76
C LEU A 34 3.63 -17.38 -2.52
N VAL A 35 3.85 -16.97 -1.27
CA VAL A 35 3.84 -15.55 -0.87
C VAL A 35 5.23 -14.93 -0.94
N MET A 36 6.29 -15.73 -0.70
CA MET A 36 7.68 -15.36 -0.98
C MET A 36 7.92 -14.96 -2.45
N VAL A 37 7.06 -15.40 -3.36
CA VAL A 37 7.13 -15.12 -4.80
C VAL A 37 7.15 -13.62 -5.09
N VAL A 38 6.43 -12.80 -4.33
CA VAL A 38 6.38 -11.35 -4.61
C VAL A 38 7.70 -10.69 -4.28
N TRP A 39 8.28 -10.95 -3.10
CA TRP A 39 9.60 -10.41 -2.77
C TRP A 39 10.67 -10.94 -3.74
N GLU A 40 10.63 -12.21 -4.12
CA GLU A 40 11.54 -12.78 -5.12
C GLU A 40 11.37 -12.09 -6.49
N LYS A 41 10.13 -11.96 -6.98
CA LYS A 41 9.79 -11.31 -8.26
C LYS A 41 10.37 -9.91 -8.36
N PHE A 42 10.30 -9.14 -7.27
CA PHE A 42 10.76 -7.74 -7.25
C PHE A 42 12.19 -7.56 -6.72
N SER A 43 12.84 -8.60 -6.20
CA SER A 43 14.20 -8.53 -5.61
C SER A 43 15.27 -8.04 -6.58
N SER A 44 15.14 -8.38 -7.87
CA SER A 44 16.10 -8.01 -8.92
C SER A 44 15.82 -6.64 -9.57
N GLN A 45 14.75 -5.96 -9.14
CA GLN A 45 14.36 -4.67 -9.71
C GLN A 45 15.33 -3.57 -9.25
N SER A 46 16.10 -3.01 -10.19
CA SER A 46 16.98 -1.89 -9.91
C SER A 46 16.22 -0.61 -9.54
N ASN A 47 16.90 0.31 -8.85
CA ASN A 47 16.37 1.65 -8.57
C ASN A 47 15.93 2.40 -9.82
N PHE A 48 16.61 2.20 -10.95
CA PHE A 48 16.21 2.79 -12.23
C PHE A 48 14.87 2.21 -12.72
N HIS A 49 14.70 0.89 -12.72
CA HIS A 49 13.44 0.25 -13.11
C HIS A 49 12.28 0.60 -12.18
N ARG A 50 12.56 0.79 -10.88
CA ARG A 50 11.56 1.23 -9.89
C ARG A 50 11.07 2.66 -10.17
N LYS A 51 11.95 3.55 -10.60
CA LYS A 51 11.64 4.96 -10.89
C LYS A 51 11.21 5.22 -12.34
N PHE A 52 11.28 4.23 -13.22
CA PHE A 52 10.88 4.37 -14.61
C PHE A 52 9.38 4.57 -14.70
N TYR A 53 8.95 5.62 -15.39
CA TYR A 53 7.55 6.01 -15.50
C TYR A 53 6.82 5.18 -16.57
N HIS A 54 5.59 4.75 -16.31
CA HIS A 54 4.81 3.92 -17.24
C HIS A 54 3.66 4.72 -17.86
N TYR A 55 3.82 5.07 -19.14
CA TYR A 55 2.74 5.68 -19.91
C TYR A 55 1.72 4.63 -20.34
N GLY A 56 0.44 4.97 -20.23
CA GLY A 56 -0.68 4.11 -20.60
C GLY A 56 -1.99 4.57 -19.98
N THR A 57 -3.06 3.88 -20.32
CA THR A 57 -4.38 4.09 -19.74
C THR A 57 -4.83 2.87 -18.96
N PHE A 58 -5.68 3.07 -17.97
CA PHE A 58 -6.41 1.99 -17.32
C PHE A 58 -7.46 1.40 -18.29
N PRO A 59 -8.01 0.21 -17.99
CA PRO A 59 -9.08 -0.38 -18.77
C PRO A 59 -10.30 0.53 -18.88
N GLU A 60 -11.09 0.33 -19.94
CA GLU A 60 -12.39 0.98 -20.05
C GLU A 60 -13.29 0.55 -18.87
N GLY A 61 -14.01 1.50 -18.28
CA GLY A 61 -14.84 1.24 -17.11
C GLY A 61 -14.14 1.36 -15.76
N PHE A 62 -12.83 1.65 -15.72
CA PHE A 62 -12.09 1.87 -14.47
C PHE A 62 -12.75 2.95 -13.60
N SER A 63 -12.98 2.61 -12.33
CA SER A 63 -13.73 3.45 -11.40
C SER A 63 -12.80 4.44 -10.69
N TRP A 64 -12.80 5.69 -11.16
CA TRP A 64 -12.13 6.80 -10.47
C TRP A 64 -13.04 7.40 -9.40
N GLY A 65 -12.58 7.36 -8.15
CA GLY A 65 -13.35 7.80 -7.00
C GLY A 65 -12.63 8.79 -6.10
N ILE A 66 -13.37 9.39 -5.18
CA ILE A 66 -12.80 10.19 -4.10
C ILE A 66 -13.53 9.89 -2.79
N SER A 67 -12.84 9.94 -1.66
CA SER A 67 -13.39 9.55 -0.36
C SER A 67 -13.51 10.68 0.67
N SER A 68 -14.41 10.47 1.61
CA SER A 68 -14.53 11.21 2.87
C SER A 68 -15.18 10.31 3.93
N SER A 69 -15.23 10.76 5.18
CA SER A 69 -15.96 10.07 6.25
C SER A 69 -16.80 11.03 7.08
N ALA A 70 -17.86 10.50 7.67
CA ALA A 70 -18.93 11.28 8.31
C ALA A 70 -18.40 12.21 9.40
N TYR A 71 -17.68 11.68 10.41
CA TYR A 71 -17.17 12.50 11.51
C TYR A 71 -16.16 13.56 11.03
N GLN A 72 -15.42 13.28 9.96
CA GLN A 72 -14.39 14.18 9.44
C GLN A 72 -14.97 15.40 8.70
N ILE A 73 -16.13 15.27 8.04
CA ILE A 73 -16.68 16.33 7.19
C ILE A 73 -18.07 16.84 7.57
N GLU A 74 -18.94 16.03 8.17
CA GLU A 74 -20.36 16.38 8.31
C GLU A 74 -20.60 17.58 9.24
N GLY A 75 -20.00 17.56 10.43
CA GLY A 75 -20.40 18.46 11.51
C GLY A 75 -21.82 18.18 12.01
N GLY A 76 -22.46 19.20 12.58
CA GLY A 76 -23.83 19.08 13.10
C GLY A 76 -23.95 17.94 14.12
N TRP A 77 -22.99 17.85 15.04
CA TRP A 77 -22.80 16.69 15.91
C TRP A 77 -23.99 16.37 16.83
N ASN A 78 -24.77 17.39 17.18
CA ASN A 78 -25.99 17.33 17.98
C ASN A 78 -27.20 17.94 17.26
N ALA A 79 -27.10 18.14 15.94
CA ALA A 79 -28.18 18.71 15.14
C ALA A 79 -29.25 17.65 14.84
N ASP A 80 -30.51 18.11 14.74
CA ASP A 80 -31.66 17.31 14.28
C ASP A 80 -31.78 15.93 14.96
N GLY A 81 -31.48 15.86 16.25
CA GLY A 81 -31.63 14.63 17.05
C GLY A 81 -30.51 13.60 16.88
N LYS A 82 -29.40 13.91 16.20
CA LYS A 82 -28.20 13.05 16.19
C LYS A 82 -27.72 12.78 17.62
N GLY A 83 -27.44 11.51 17.92
CA GLY A 83 -26.81 11.10 19.19
C GLY A 83 -25.29 11.31 19.18
N PRO A 84 -24.65 11.37 20.37
CA PRO A 84 -23.20 11.42 20.45
C PRO A 84 -22.58 10.10 19.98
N SER A 85 -21.49 10.20 19.23
CA SER A 85 -20.56 9.11 18.93
C SER A 85 -19.41 9.09 19.93
N ILE A 86 -18.62 8.01 19.93
CA ILE A 86 -17.40 7.90 20.74
C ILE A 86 -16.39 9.03 20.47
N TRP A 87 -16.36 9.57 19.25
CA TRP A 87 -15.51 10.71 18.92
C TRP A 87 -16.03 12.04 19.48
N ASP A 88 -17.35 12.22 19.52
CA ASP A 88 -17.97 13.41 20.14
C ASP A 88 -17.58 13.47 21.62
N THR A 89 -17.70 12.34 22.33
CA THR A 89 -17.29 12.24 23.74
C THR A 89 -15.78 12.45 23.90
N PHE A 90 -14.96 11.74 23.12
CA PHE A 90 -13.51 11.80 23.24
C PHE A 90 -12.94 13.20 23.04
N THR A 91 -13.36 13.89 21.96
CA THR A 91 -12.85 15.22 21.64
C THR A 91 -13.24 16.28 22.67
N GLN A 92 -14.29 16.05 23.46
CA GLN A 92 -14.70 16.93 24.56
C GLN A 92 -13.92 16.66 25.85
N THR A 93 -13.38 15.45 26.03
CA THR A 93 -12.71 15.03 27.27
C THR A 93 -11.19 14.97 27.18
N THR A 94 -10.64 14.90 25.97
CA THR A 94 -9.20 14.72 25.76
C THR A 94 -8.45 16.04 25.66
N ASP A 95 -7.21 16.05 26.13
CA ASP A 95 -6.23 17.13 25.92
C ASP A 95 -5.14 16.73 24.89
N THR A 96 -5.26 15.55 24.25
CA THR A 96 -4.21 15.02 23.35
C THR A 96 -4.30 15.56 21.92
N ILE A 97 -5.44 16.11 21.52
CA ILE A 97 -5.65 16.63 20.17
C ILE A 97 -5.11 18.08 20.10
N PRO A 98 -4.29 18.42 19.09
CA PRO A 98 -3.81 19.78 18.90
C PRO A 98 -4.95 20.80 18.92
N ASP A 99 -4.72 21.93 19.60
CA ASP A 99 -5.67 23.05 19.75
C ASP A 99 -7.03 22.65 20.34
N LYS A 100 -7.13 21.48 20.98
CA LYS A 100 -8.40 20.89 21.47
C LYS A 100 -9.47 20.86 20.37
N ALA A 101 -9.02 20.63 19.14
CA ALA A 101 -9.89 20.56 17.97
C ALA A 101 -10.93 19.43 18.11
N ASN A 102 -12.11 19.63 17.53
CA ASN A 102 -13.19 18.65 17.50
C ASN A 102 -13.90 18.66 16.14
N GLY A 103 -14.74 17.66 15.91
CA GLY A 103 -15.55 17.48 14.69
C GLY A 103 -16.94 18.12 14.75
N ASN A 104 -17.23 18.99 15.74
CA ASN A 104 -18.59 19.49 15.98
C ASN A 104 -19.18 20.22 14.76
N VAL A 105 -18.34 21.01 14.09
CA VAL A 105 -18.68 21.71 12.84
C VAL A 105 -17.94 21.08 11.65
N ALA A 106 -16.66 20.72 11.81
CA ALA A 106 -15.85 20.15 10.74
C ALA A 106 -15.92 20.98 9.44
N CYS A 107 -16.25 20.34 8.32
CA CYS A 107 -16.46 20.99 7.03
C CYS A 107 -17.90 21.51 6.86
N ASP A 108 -18.81 21.20 7.79
CA ASP A 108 -20.22 21.56 7.72
C ASP A 108 -20.94 20.97 6.49
N SER A 109 -20.50 19.80 6.01
CA SER A 109 -21.13 19.10 4.88
C SER A 109 -22.59 18.73 5.12
N TYR A 110 -23.02 18.61 6.39
CA TYR A 110 -24.42 18.41 6.75
C TYR A 110 -25.33 19.53 6.22
N ASN A 111 -24.82 20.77 6.23
CA ASN A 111 -25.55 21.95 5.77
C ASN A 111 -25.12 22.42 4.37
N ARG A 112 -23.93 22.02 3.90
CA ARG A 112 -23.30 22.48 2.64
C ARG A 112 -23.22 21.42 1.55
N LEU A 113 -24.27 20.61 1.48
CA LEU A 113 -24.35 19.49 0.55
C LEU A 113 -24.33 19.94 -0.92
N ASN A 114 -24.95 21.07 -1.25
CA ASN A 114 -25.04 21.51 -2.65
C ASN A 114 -23.67 21.91 -3.21
N GLU A 115 -22.85 22.57 -2.40
CA GLU A 115 -21.48 22.95 -2.70
C GLU A 115 -20.63 21.70 -2.92
N ASP A 116 -20.75 20.72 -2.03
CA ASP A 116 -20.02 19.46 -2.09
C ASP A 116 -20.35 18.67 -3.38
N LEU A 117 -21.64 18.56 -3.71
CA LEU A 117 -22.08 17.91 -4.96
C LEU A 117 -21.57 18.64 -6.21
N TYR A 118 -21.55 19.98 -6.20
CA TYR A 118 -21.02 20.77 -7.31
C TYR A 118 -19.52 20.49 -7.54
N MET A 119 -18.73 20.42 -6.47
CA MET A 119 -17.29 20.13 -6.58
C MET A 119 -17.00 18.70 -7.01
N LEU A 120 -17.75 17.71 -6.50
CA LEU A 120 -17.62 16.31 -6.94
C LEU A 120 -17.90 16.20 -8.45
N ARG A 121 -18.93 16.88 -8.94
CA ARG A 121 -19.21 16.97 -10.38
C ARG A 121 -18.07 17.65 -11.14
N ALA A 122 -17.53 18.75 -10.61
CA ALA A 122 -16.43 19.50 -11.23
C ALA A 122 -15.16 18.65 -11.37
N LEU A 123 -14.84 17.80 -10.38
CA LEU A 123 -13.75 16.82 -10.43
C LEU A 123 -13.96 15.71 -11.46
N ARG A 124 -15.20 15.49 -11.91
CA ARG A 124 -15.61 14.40 -12.83
C ARG A 124 -15.36 12.99 -12.30
N VAL A 125 -15.33 12.81 -10.98
CA VAL A 125 -15.25 11.48 -10.37
C VAL A 125 -16.42 10.60 -10.83
N LYS A 126 -16.16 9.30 -10.97
CA LYS A 126 -17.17 8.30 -11.34
C LYS A 126 -17.87 7.72 -10.12
N SER A 127 -17.18 7.71 -8.98
CA SER A 127 -17.74 7.32 -7.70
C SER A 127 -17.38 8.31 -6.60
N TYR A 128 -18.22 8.38 -5.59
CA TYR A 128 -17.92 9.09 -4.35
C TYR A 128 -18.11 8.12 -3.19
N ARG A 129 -17.04 7.93 -2.43
CA ARG A 129 -17.04 7.10 -1.24
C ARG A 129 -17.27 7.96 -0.01
N PHE A 130 -18.35 7.70 0.71
CA PHE A 130 -18.66 8.38 1.97
C PHE A 130 -19.14 7.38 3.01
N SER A 131 -19.10 7.74 4.28
CA SER A 131 -19.65 6.90 5.34
C SER A 131 -20.97 7.45 5.87
N LEU A 132 -21.80 6.56 6.39
CA LEU A 132 -22.97 6.91 7.17
C LEU A 132 -22.59 7.02 8.64
N SER A 133 -22.96 8.12 9.29
CA SER A 133 -22.91 8.23 10.74
C SER A 133 -24.01 7.41 11.39
N TRP A 134 -23.63 6.31 12.03
CA TRP A 134 -24.55 5.44 12.75
C TRP A 134 -25.35 6.22 13.80
N SER A 135 -24.67 7.04 14.61
CA SER A 135 -25.33 7.88 15.63
C SER A 135 -26.27 8.96 15.07
N ARG A 136 -26.18 9.29 13.77
CA ARG A 136 -27.12 10.19 13.10
C ARG A 136 -28.39 9.48 12.67
N ILE A 137 -28.30 8.22 12.26
CA ILE A 137 -29.44 7.38 11.85
C ILE A 137 -30.13 6.78 13.08
N PHE A 138 -29.35 6.24 14.01
CA PHE A 138 -29.78 5.67 15.29
C PHE A 138 -28.99 6.33 16.44
N PRO A 139 -29.51 7.40 17.05
CA PRO A 139 -28.91 8.12 18.16
C PRO A 139 -28.45 7.26 19.35
N ASP A 140 -29.19 6.20 19.69
CA ASP A 140 -28.77 5.23 20.73
C ASP A 140 -28.11 3.96 20.15
N GLY A 141 -27.93 3.92 18.83
CA GLY A 141 -27.38 2.79 18.08
C GLY A 141 -28.39 1.71 17.69
N THR A 142 -29.63 1.76 18.19
CA THR A 142 -30.67 0.77 17.92
C THR A 142 -31.77 1.33 17.03
N ARG A 143 -32.48 0.44 16.31
CA ARG A 143 -33.62 0.82 15.45
C ARG A 143 -34.72 1.64 16.16
N LYS A 144 -34.83 1.49 17.47
CA LYS A 144 -35.85 2.20 18.29
C LYS A 144 -35.64 3.71 18.31
N SER A 145 -34.41 4.17 18.09
CA SER A 145 -34.08 5.60 18.11
C SER A 145 -34.12 6.26 16.73
N LEU A 146 -34.62 5.57 15.68
CA LEU A 146 -34.61 6.05 14.29
C LEU A 146 -34.83 7.56 14.16
N ASN A 147 -33.82 8.24 13.65
CA ASN A 147 -33.86 9.66 13.35
C ASN A 147 -34.09 9.89 11.85
N GLN A 148 -35.33 10.23 11.49
CA GLN A 148 -35.71 10.48 10.10
C GLN A 148 -34.93 11.62 9.46
N LYS A 149 -34.53 12.67 10.22
CA LYS A 149 -33.74 13.79 9.66
C LYS A 149 -32.35 13.36 9.23
N GLY A 150 -31.75 12.40 9.94
CA GLY A 150 -30.51 11.76 9.53
C GLY A 150 -30.66 11.00 8.21
N VAL A 151 -31.74 10.22 8.08
CA VAL A 151 -32.08 9.49 6.84
C VAL A 151 -32.32 10.44 5.67
N ASP A 152 -33.06 11.52 5.88
CA ASP A 152 -33.36 12.52 4.86
C ASP A 152 -32.10 13.22 4.33
N TYR A 153 -31.09 13.46 5.19
CA TYR A 153 -29.80 13.98 4.76
C TYR A 153 -29.09 13.03 3.78
N TYR A 154 -28.97 11.74 4.14
CA TYR A 154 -28.30 10.78 3.25
C TYR A 154 -29.08 10.52 1.97
N ASN A 155 -30.43 10.52 2.01
CA ASN A 155 -31.23 10.48 0.79
C ASN A 155 -30.91 11.65 -0.13
N ARG A 156 -30.88 12.89 0.38
CA ARG A 156 -30.50 14.07 -0.43
C ARG A 156 -29.10 13.96 -1.02
N LEU A 157 -28.13 13.46 -0.24
CA LEU A 157 -26.77 13.24 -0.72
C LEU A 157 -26.76 12.20 -1.86
N ILE A 158 -27.35 11.04 -1.63
CA ILE A 158 -27.40 9.94 -2.61
C ILE A 158 -28.13 10.39 -3.89
N ASP A 159 -29.30 11.02 -3.76
CA ASP A 159 -30.07 11.53 -4.90
C ASP A 159 -29.28 12.58 -5.68
N GLY A 160 -28.58 13.47 -4.99
CA GLY A 160 -27.71 14.46 -5.61
C GLY A 160 -26.54 13.85 -6.39
N LEU A 161 -25.92 12.79 -5.85
CA LEU A 161 -24.85 12.05 -6.55
C LEU A 161 -25.38 11.37 -7.81
N ILE A 162 -26.51 10.67 -7.71
CA ILE A 162 -27.16 10.00 -8.84
C ILE A 162 -27.58 11.01 -9.91
N ALA A 163 -28.12 12.18 -9.53
CA ALA A 163 -28.46 13.25 -10.46
C ALA A 163 -27.25 13.78 -11.26
N TYR A 164 -26.04 13.68 -10.70
CA TYR A 164 -24.79 14.01 -11.39
C TYR A 164 -24.06 12.80 -11.98
N ASN A 165 -24.71 11.63 -12.03
CA ASN A 165 -24.15 10.39 -12.55
C ASN A 165 -22.85 9.97 -11.82
N ILE A 166 -22.79 10.23 -10.52
CA ILE A 166 -21.73 9.81 -9.61
C ILE A 166 -22.25 8.64 -8.80
N LYS A 167 -21.57 7.49 -8.87
CA LYS A 167 -21.99 6.27 -8.17
C LYS A 167 -21.67 6.39 -6.67
N PRO A 168 -22.64 6.27 -5.76
CA PRO A 168 -22.36 6.23 -4.33
C PRO A 168 -21.69 4.90 -3.95
N MET A 169 -20.57 4.99 -3.24
CA MET A 169 -19.92 3.87 -2.55
C MET A 169 -20.03 4.12 -1.05
N VAL A 170 -20.89 3.37 -0.36
CA VAL A 170 -21.29 3.71 1.01
C VAL A 170 -20.55 2.83 2.01
N THR A 171 -19.87 3.46 2.96
CA THR A 171 -19.26 2.80 4.12
C THR A 171 -20.23 2.86 5.30
N LEU A 172 -20.62 1.70 5.84
CA LEU A 172 -21.60 1.63 6.94
C LEU A 172 -21.01 2.07 8.26
N TYR A 173 -19.76 1.70 8.55
CA TYR A 173 -19.05 2.07 9.77
C TYR A 173 -17.66 2.63 9.49
N HIS A 174 -17.43 3.88 9.92
CA HIS A 174 -16.15 4.56 9.81
C HIS A 174 -15.78 5.20 11.15
N TRP A 175 -15.61 4.33 12.16
CA TRP A 175 -15.06 4.63 13.50
C TRP A 175 -15.95 5.49 14.41
N ASP A 176 -17.20 5.72 14.04
CA ASP A 176 -18.14 6.64 14.69
C ASP A 176 -19.26 5.91 15.44
N LEU A 177 -18.89 4.91 16.25
CA LEU A 177 -19.82 4.14 17.09
C LEU A 177 -20.66 5.09 17.96
N PRO A 178 -21.99 4.88 18.05
CA PRO A 178 -22.83 5.57 19.02
C PRO A 178 -22.32 5.36 20.45
N GLU A 179 -22.16 6.45 21.20
CA GLU A 179 -21.67 6.44 22.58
C GLU A 179 -22.50 5.52 23.49
N ALA A 180 -23.81 5.45 23.24
CA ALA A 180 -24.72 4.57 23.97
C ALA A 180 -24.33 3.09 23.88
N LEU A 181 -23.84 2.63 22.72
CA LEU A 181 -23.37 1.25 22.53
C LEU A 181 -22.01 1.02 23.20
N GLN A 182 -21.12 2.02 23.20
CA GLN A 182 -19.85 1.90 23.89
C GLN A 182 -20.01 1.77 25.41
N LYS A 183 -21.02 2.45 25.99
CA LYS A 183 -21.37 2.33 27.41
C LYS A 183 -21.82 0.92 27.82
N VAL A 184 -22.21 0.09 26.85
CA VAL A 184 -22.53 -1.34 27.04
C VAL A 184 -21.49 -2.24 26.36
N ASN A 185 -20.21 -1.87 26.54
CA ASN A 185 -19.00 -2.59 26.10
C ASN A 185 -18.65 -2.52 24.60
N GLY A 186 -19.46 -1.88 23.75
CA GLY A 186 -19.16 -1.69 22.33
C GLY A 186 -18.68 -2.99 21.66
N TRP A 187 -17.65 -2.90 20.82
CA TRP A 187 -17.15 -4.04 20.03
C TRP A 187 -16.55 -5.20 20.82
N GLU A 188 -16.35 -5.07 22.14
CA GLU A 188 -16.00 -6.21 22.99
C GLU A 188 -17.18 -7.17 23.18
N SER A 189 -18.41 -6.65 23.10
CA SER A 189 -19.63 -7.46 23.23
C SER A 189 -19.94 -8.21 21.94
N ALA A 190 -20.19 -9.53 22.04
CA ALA A 190 -20.67 -10.33 20.92
C ALA A 190 -22.06 -9.88 20.42
N GLU A 191 -22.86 -9.20 21.25
CA GLU A 191 -24.17 -8.64 20.87
C GLU A 191 -24.04 -7.58 19.76
N MET A 192 -22.87 -6.94 19.63
CA MET A 192 -22.61 -5.98 18.55
C MET A 192 -22.74 -6.59 17.15
N ILE A 193 -22.56 -7.90 17.00
CA ILE A 193 -22.74 -8.60 15.73
C ILE A 193 -24.19 -8.41 15.24
N ASP A 194 -25.15 -8.56 16.13
CA ASP A 194 -26.58 -8.45 15.80
C ASP A 194 -27.01 -6.99 15.70
N ILE A 195 -26.55 -6.14 16.63
CA ILE A 195 -26.86 -4.71 16.64
C ILE A 195 -26.34 -4.02 15.37
N PHE A 196 -25.11 -4.34 14.95
CA PHE A 196 -24.55 -3.83 13.70
C PHE A 196 -25.31 -4.36 12.48
N ASN A 197 -25.69 -5.64 12.49
CA ASN A 197 -26.47 -6.21 11.40
C ASN A 197 -27.85 -5.55 11.25
N ASP A 198 -28.54 -5.25 12.35
CA ASP A 198 -29.81 -4.53 12.32
C ASP A 198 -29.68 -3.13 11.71
N TYR A 199 -28.56 -2.46 11.98
CA TYR A 199 -28.21 -1.19 11.36
C TYR A 199 -27.91 -1.34 9.85
N CYS A 200 -27.13 -2.34 9.46
CA CYS A 200 -26.82 -2.64 8.06
C CYS A 200 -28.09 -2.98 7.27
N ASP A 201 -28.93 -3.87 7.79
CA ASP A 201 -30.20 -4.29 7.20
C ASP A 201 -31.14 -3.08 6.96
N PHE A 202 -31.17 -2.12 7.88
CA PHE A 202 -31.93 -0.88 7.69
C PHE A 202 -31.34 -0.03 6.55
N CYS A 203 -30.02 0.13 6.51
CA CYS A 203 -29.36 0.91 5.46
C CYS A 203 -29.54 0.28 4.08
N PHE A 204 -29.45 -1.05 3.97
CA PHE A 204 -29.69 -1.77 2.71
C PHE A 204 -31.13 -1.60 2.23
N ALA A 205 -32.11 -1.72 3.13
CA ALA A 205 -33.51 -1.50 2.79
C ALA A 205 -33.80 -0.06 2.35
N THR A 206 -33.16 0.92 3.00
CA THR A 206 -33.48 2.34 2.84
C THR A 206 -32.79 2.98 1.64
N PHE A 207 -31.53 2.59 1.37
CA PHE A 207 -30.69 3.26 0.37
C PHE A 207 -30.24 2.34 -0.78
N GLY A 208 -30.41 1.03 -0.64
CA GLY A 208 -29.88 0.04 -1.59
C GLY A 208 -30.59 -0.02 -2.95
N ASP A 209 -31.72 0.68 -3.09
CA ASP A 209 -32.35 0.94 -4.39
C ASP A 209 -31.41 1.74 -5.31
N ARG A 210 -30.64 2.70 -4.74
CA ARG A 210 -29.68 3.57 -5.44
C ARG A 210 -28.22 3.21 -5.18
N VAL A 211 -27.89 2.70 -3.99
CA VAL A 211 -26.51 2.33 -3.63
C VAL A 211 -26.18 0.92 -4.09
N LYS A 212 -25.14 0.80 -4.92
CA LYS A 212 -24.71 -0.47 -5.53
C LYS A 212 -23.33 -0.93 -5.10
N PHE A 213 -22.69 -0.22 -4.17
CA PHE A 213 -21.41 -0.65 -3.61
C PHE A 213 -21.36 -0.29 -2.12
N TRP A 214 -21.39 -1.34 -1.29
CA TRP A 214 -21.36 -1.28 0.15
C TRP A 214 -20.00 -1.69 0.70
N ILE A 215 -19.52 -0.95 1.68
CA ILE A 215 -18.37 -1.30 2.52
C ILE A 215 -18.88 -1.41 3.94
N THR A 216 -18.74 -2.57 4.60
CA THR A 216 -19.25 -2.72 5.97
C THR A 216 -18.42 -1.92 6.97
N LEU A 217 -17.11 -2.17 7.02
CA LEU A 217 -16.18 -1.60 7.98
C LEU A 217 -15.01 -0.94 7.23
N ASN A 218 -14.60 0.24 7.68
CA ASN A 218 -13.33 0.84 7.27
C ASN A 218 -12.22 0.49 8.27
N GLN A 219 -11.12 -0.09 7.77
CA GLN A 219 -9.89 -0.34 8.51
C GLN A 219 -10.11 -0.98 9.89
N PRO A 220 -10.65 -2.21 9.95
CA PRO A 220 -11.00 -2.85 11.21
C PRO A 220 -9.79 -3.12 12.12
N GLN A 221 -8.59 -3.20 11.55
CA GLN A 221 -7.34 -3.28 12.33
C GLN A 221 -7.12 -2.03 13.18
N THR A 222 -7.41 -0.85 12.65
CA THR A 222 -7.31 0.43 13.40
C THR A 222 -8.32 0.45 14.55
N ILE A 223 -9.55 -0.03 14.33
CA ILE A 223 -10.56 -0.15 15.39
C ILE A 223 -10.04 -1.04 16.52
N ALA A 224 -9.60 -2.26 16.19
CA ALA A 224 -9.15 -3.25 17.17
C ALA A 224 -7.87 -2.81 17.90
N TRP A 225 -6.87 -2.30 17.18
CA TRP A 225 -5.57 -1.99 17.75
C TRP A 225 -5.51 -0.61 18.40
N SER A 226 -5.87 0.45 17.66
CA SER A 226 -5.78 1.82 18.17
C SER A 226 -6.89 2.16 19.17
N GLY A 227 -8.09 1.59 18.98
CA GLY A 227 -9.23 1.80 19.88
C GLY A 227 -9.19 0.95 21.16
N TYR A 228 -8.90 -0.34 21.03
CA TYR A 228 -9.00 -1.32 22.13
C TYR A 228 -7.68 -1.95 22.58
N GLY A 229 -6.55 -1.63 21.96
CA GLY A 229 -5.22 -2.08 22.37
C GLY A 229 -4.37 -0.97 22.96
N LEU A 230 -4.03 0.02 22.11
CA LEU A 230 -3.23 1.19 22.49
C LEU A 230 -4.04 2.22 23.30
N GLY A 231 -5.35 2.30 23.06
CA GLY A 231 -6.23 3.30 23.64
C GLY A 231 -5.92 4.74 23.23
N ASN A 232 -5.19 4.94 22.13
CA ASN A 232 -4.89 6.28 21.61
C ASN A 232 -6.06 6.86 20.80
N MET A 233 -6.95 6.02 20.28
CA MET A 233 -8.21 6.42 19.64
C MET A 233 -9.41 5.97 20.50
N PRO A 234 -10.59 6.59 20.32
CA PRO A 234 -11.81 6.14 20.99
C PRO A 234 -12.06 4.64 20.73
N PRO A 235 -12.47 3.87 21.74
CA PRO A 235 -12.94 4.29 23.06
C PRO A 235 -11.86 4.41 24.16
N ASN A 236 -10.58 4.58 23.80
CA ASN A 236 -9.45 4.71 24.73
C ASN A 236 -9.23 3.51 25.66
N VAL A 237 -9.53 2.33 25.16
CA VAL A 237 -9.34 1.09 25.90
C VAL A 237 -7.88 0.64 25.76
N VAL A 238 -7.19 0.50 26.89
CA VAL A 238 -5.77 0.13 26.97
C VAL A 238 -5.64 -1.31 27.47
N ASP A 239 -5.69 -2.26 26.54
CA ASP A 239 -5.38 -3.67 26.79
C ASP A 239 -4.76 -4.29 25.53
N PRO A 240 -3.46 -4.05 25.29
CA PRO A 240 -2.83 -4.47 24.04
C PRO A 240 -2.73 -5.99 23.88
N GLY A 241 -2.95 -6.76 24.96
CA GLY A 241 -2.72 -8.21 24.98
C GLY A 241 -3.93 -9.04 24.56
N TYR A 242 -5.16 -8.60 24.89
CA TYR A 242 -6.37 -9.43 24.75
C TYR A 242 -7.45 -8.77 23.89
N ARG A 243 -7.83 -7.53 24.20
CA ARG A 243 -9.00 -6.88 23.59
C ARG A 243 -8.90 -6.68 22.07
N PRO A 244 -7.74 -6.38 21.45
CA PRO A 244 -7.62 -6.33 19.99
C PRO A 244 -8.08 -7.62 19.32
N TYR A 245 -7.73 -8.78 19.89
CA TYR A 245 -8.12 -10.09 19.34
C TYR A 245 -9.61 -10.38 19.50
N ILE A 246 -10.20 -10.03 20.65
CA ILE A 246 -11.65 -10.17 20.90
C ILE A 246 -12.45 -9.26 19.95
N VAL A 247 -12.05 -8.00 19.84
CA VAL A 247 -12.71 -7.01 18.99
C VAL A 247 -12.61 -7.39 17.51
N ALA A 248 -11.43 -7.79 17.03
CA ALA A 248 -11.27 -8.25 15.66
C ALA A 248 -12.16 -9.46 15.34
N HIS A 249 -12.27 -10.41 16.28
CA HIS A 249 -13.14 -11.57 16.15
C HIS A 249 -14.62 -11.19 15.97
N ASN A 250 -15.11 -10.25 16.79
CA ASN A 250 -16.48 -9.73 16.67
C ASN A 250 -16.69 -8.93 15.37
N LEU A 251 -15.72 -8.10 14.96
CA LEU A 251 -15.80 -7.31 13.72
C LEU A 251 -15.89 -8.19 12.47
N ILE A 252 -15.10 -9.27 12.41
CA ILE A 252 -15.14 -10.23 11.29
C ILE A 252 -16.52 -10.90 11.21
N LYS A 253 -17.04 -11.36 12.36
CA LYS A 253 -18.37 -12.00 12.43
C LYS A 253 -19.50 -11.01 12.08
N ALA A 254 -19.39 -9.76 12.51
CA ALA A 254 -20.33 -8.70 12.20
C ALA A 254 -20.35 -8.37 10.69
N HIS A 255 -19.18 -8.31 10.06
CA HIS A 255 -19.07 -8.18 8.60
C HIS A 255 -19.72 -9.36 7.87
N ALA A 256 -19.39 -10.61 8.25
CA ALA A 256 -19.97 -11.80 7.63
C ALA A 256 -21.49 -11.83 7.75
N LYS A 257 -22.05 -11.48 8.92
CA LYS A 257 -23.49 -11.42 9.13
C LYS A 257 -24.17 -10.34 8.26
N ALA A 258 -23.57 -9.17 8.14
CA ALA A 258 -24.05 -8.10 7.27
C ALA A 258 -24.00 -8.49 5.79
N TYR A 259 -22.94 -9.21 5.37
CA TYR A 259 -22.83 -9.77 4.03
C TYR A 259 -23.98 -10.73 3.72
N HIS A 260 -24.21 -11.74 4.57
CA HIS A 260 -25.31 -12.70 4.36
C HIS A 260 -26.67 -12.02 4.34
N THR A 261 -26.89 -11.03 5.21
CA THR A 261 -28.12 -10.24 5.17
C THR A 261 -28.29 -9.51 3.83
N TYR A 262 -27.22 -8.96 3.25
CA TYR A 262 -27.27 -8.36 1.91
C TYR A 262 -27.54 -9.40 0.83
N ASP A 263 -26.80 -10.51 0.84
CA ASP A 263 -26.88 -11.60 -0.13
C ASP A 263 -28.29 -12.21 -0.18
N ASP A 264 -28.80 -12.60 0.99
CA ASP A 264 -30.07 -13.33 1.13
C ASP A 264 -31.29 -12.45 0.84
N LYS A 265 -31.28 -11.18 1.28
CA LYS A 265 -32.48 -10.33 1.23
C LYS A 265 -32.49 -9.33 0.08
N TYR A 266 -31.34 -8.81 -0.31
CA TYR A 266 -31.26 -7.60 -1.13
C TYR A 266 -30.54 -7.79 -2.46
N ARG A 267 -29.54 -8.67 -2.56
CA ARG A 267 -28.71 -8.80 -3.77
C ARG A 267 -29.53 -9.10 -5.02
N GLN A 268 -30.52 -10.00 -4.93
CA GLN A 268 -31.36 -10.35 -6.08
C GLN A 268 -32.16 -9.15 -6.62
N SER A 269 -32.65 -8.26 -5.75
CA SER A 269 -33.49 -7.11 -6.15
C SER A 269 -32.67 -5.86 -6.43
N GLN A 270 -31.52 -5.68 -5.77
CA GLN A 270 -30.72 -4.48 -5.84
C GLN A 270 -29.49 -4.61 -6.74
N GLY A 271 -28.90 -5.80 -6.90
CA GLY A 271 -27.77 -6.06 -7.79
C GLY A 271 -26.47 -5.32 -7.44
N GLY A 272 -26.26 -4.97 -6.16
CA GLY A 272 -25.04 -4.29 -5.71
C GLY A 272 -23.94 -5.24 -5.24
N LEU A 273 -22.77 -4.66 -4.95
CA LEU A 273 -21.61 -5.29 -4.34
C LEU A 273 -21.52 -4.93 -2.86
N ILE A 274 -20.96 -5.82 -2.06
CA ILE A 274 -20.65 -5.65 -0.65
C ILE A 274 -19.25 -6.21 -0.34
N SER A 275 -18.46 -5.44 0.40
CA SER A 275 -17.11 -5.78 0.80
C SER A 275 -16.73 -5.10 2.13
N ILE A 276 -15.45 -5.17 2.50
CA ILE A 276 -14.82 -4.55 3.66
C ILE A 276 -13.53 -3.85 3.21
N ALA A 277 -13.26 -2.64 3.71
CA ALA A 277 -12.07 -1.88 3.35
C ALA A 277 -10.95 -2.15 4.36
N LEU A 278 -9.87 -2.80 3.93
CA LEU A 278 -8.78 -3.24 4.80
C LEU A 278 -7.56 -2.33 4.65
N ASN A 279 -7.00 -1.84 5.76
CA ASN A 279 -5.73 -1.12 5.74
C ASN A 279 -4.56 -2.10 5.59
N ALA A 280 -3.64 -1.77 4.69
CA ALA A 280 -2.41 -2.49 4.52
C ALA A 280 -1.27 -1.55 4.14
N ASP A 281 -0.20 -1.59 4.94
CA ASP A 281 1.11 -1.15 4.48
C ASP A 281 1.75 -2.26 3.64
N TRP A 282 2.76 -1.90 2.85
CA TRP A 282 3.68 -2.90 2.33
C TRP A 282 4.83 -3.08 3.33
N PHE A 283 5.14 -4.33 3.70
CA PHE A 283 6.30 -4.63 4.53
C PHE A 283 7.43 -5.20 3.66
N GLU A 284 8.52 -4.46 3.56
CA GLU A 284 9.73 -4.87 2.85
C GLU A 284 10.75 -5.42 3.86
N PRO A 285 11.36 -6.60 3.63
CA PRO A 285 12.42 -7.10 4.50
C PRO A 285 13.66 -6.19 4.41
N ALA A 286 14.37 -5.99 5.53
CA ALA A 286 15.60 -5.21 5.51
C ALA A 286 16.69 -5.81 4.61
N ASP A 287 16.70 -7.14 4.46
CA ASP A 287 17.50 -7.83 3.45
C ASP A 287 16.70 -9.01 2.86
N VAL A 288 16.37 -8.92 1.57
CA VAL A 288 15.63 -9.97 0.84
C VAL A 288 16.42 -11.29 0.72
N ASN A 289 17.74 -11.26 0.88
CA ASN A 289 18.59 -12.45 0.82
C ASN A 289 18.65 -13.19 2.16
N VAL A 290 18.10 -12.60 3.23
CA VAL A 290 18.03 -13.22 4.56
C VAL A 290 16.63 -13.76 4.79
N VAL A 291 16.49 -15.09 4.71
CA VAL A 291 15.19 -15.80 4.83
C VAL A 291 14.39 -15.36 6.06
N ARG A 292 15.04 -15.14 7.21
CA ARG A 292 14.38 -14.71 8.45
C ARG A 292 13.71 -13.33 8.33
N GLU A 293 14.31 -12.43 7.56
CA GLU A 293 13.77 -11.09 7.30
C GLU A 293 12.57 -11.17 6.36
N VAL A 294 12.65 -12.00 5.31
CA VAL A 294 11.53 -12.26 4.38
C VAL A 294 10.34 -12.89 5.12
N VAL A 295 10.58 -13.89 5.97
CA VAL A 295 9.53 -14.51 6.81
C VAL A 295 8.95 -13.48 7.80
N THR A 296 9.76 -12.54 8.28
CA THR A 296 9.27 -11.46 9.15
C THR A 296 8.39 -10.48 8.38
N ALA A 297 8.73 -10.15 7.13
CA ALA A 297 7.90 -9.33 6.25
C ALA A 297 6.56 -10.00 5.93
N ASP A 298 6.56 -11.29 5.63
CA ASP A 298 5.31 -12.05 5.45
C ASP A 298 4.49 -12.06 6.73
N ARG A 299 5.09 -12.37 7.89
CA ARG A 299 4.39 -12.32 9.18
C ARG A 299 3.80 -10.93 9.44
N ALA A 300 4.50 -9.85 9.11
CA ALA A 300 3.97 -8.50 9.25
C ALA A 300 2.71 -8.27 8.37
N MET A 301 2.75 -8.71 7.11
CA MET A 301 1.59 -8.70 6.21
C MET A 301 0.41 -9.51 6.78
N GLN A 302 0.69 -10.70 7.32
CA GLN A 302 -0.33 -11.58 7.91
C GLN A 302 -0.94 -10.99 9.19
N PHE A 303 -0.16 -10.29 10.01
CA PHE A 303 -0.65 -9.66 11.25
C PHE A 303 -1.49 -8.40 10.99
N GLN A 304 -1.22 -7.64 9.93
CA GLN A 304 -1.99 -6.43 9.60
C GLN A 304 -3.15 -6.74 8.65
N LEU A 305 -2.84 -7.15 7.40
CA LEU A 305 -3.84 -7.40 6.37
C LEU A 305 -4.47 -8.79 6.53
N GLY A 306 -3.62 -9.83 6.68
CA GLY A 306 -4.07 -11.22 6.77
C GLY A 306 -5.03 -11.47 7.93
N TRP A 307 -4.87 -10.77 9.05
CA TRP A 307 -5.69 -10.92 10.25
C TRP A 307 -7.19 -10.79 9.96
N PHE A 308 -7.57 -9.89 9.05
CA PHE A 308 -8.95 -9.71 8.60
C PHE A 308 -9.20 -10.34 7.22
N ALA A 309 -8.22 -10.33 6.32
CA ALA A 309 -8.40 -10.82 4.95
C ALA A 309 -8.45 -12.35 4.85
N HIS A 310 -7.66 -13.12 5.61
CA HIS A 310 -7.65 -14.59 5.52
C HIS A 310 -9.00 -15.24 5.84
N PRO A 311 -9.68 -14.86 6.95
CA PRO A 311 -10.98 -15.40 7.24
C PRO A 311 -11.97 -15.20 6.09
N ILE A 312 -11.93 -14.03 5.44
CA ILE A 312 -12.90 -13.64 4.41
C ILE A 312 -12.53 -14.23 3.04
N PHE A 313 -11.29 -14.10 2.59
CA PHE A 313 -10.89 -14.37 1.21
C PHE A 313 -10.20 -15.71 0.98
N LYS A 314 -9.81 -16.45 2.05
CA LYS A 314 -9.03 -17.68 1.91
C LYS A 314 -9.78 -18.92 2.39
N ASN A 315 -9.97 -19.07 3.70
CA ASN A 315 -10.42 -20.35 4.26
C ASN A 315 -11.37 -20.24 5.47
N GLY A 316 -11.84 -19.04 5.84
CA GLY A 316 -12.73 -18.88 6.99
C GLY A 316 -12.01 -18.73 8.34
N ASP A 317 -10.70 -18.94 8.39
CA ASP A 317 -9.92 -18.95 9.63
C ASP A 317 -8.81 -17.88 9.62
N TYR A 318 -8.24 -17.60 10.80
CA TYR A 318 -7.09 -16.72 10.91
C TYR A 318 -5.85 -17.28 10.18
N PRO A 319 -4.90 -16.43 9.74
CA PRO A 319 -3.64 -16.89 9.16
C PRO A 319 -2.90 -17.83 10.10
N ASP A 320 -2.30 -18.89 9.57
CA ASP A 320 -1.53 -19.85 10.37
C ASP A 320 -0.35 -19.18 11.08
N ALA A 321 0.30 -18.21 10.44
CA ALA A 321 1.36 -17.40 11.04
C ALA A 321 0.88 -16.65 12.30
N LEU A 322 -0.33 -16.07 12.26
CA LEU A 322 -0.92 -15.37 13.39
C LEU A 322 -1.26 -16.35 14.53
N LYS A 323 -1.96 -17.44 14.21
CA LYS A 323 -2.35 -18.48 15.18
C LYS A 323 -1.15 -19.08 15.89
N TRP A 324 -0.14 -19.50 15.12
CA TRP A 324 1.10 -20.08 15.66
C TRP A 324 1.81 -19.10 16.58
N GLN A 325 1.99 -17.85 16.13
CA GLN A 325 2.80 -16.87 16.84
C GLN A 325 2.14 -16.43 18.15
N VAL A 326 0.84 -16.15 18.14
CA VAL A 326 0.10 -15.78 19.36
C VAL A 326 -0.07 -16.99 20.29
N GLY A 327 -0.31 -18.18 19.73
CA GLY A 327 -0.40 -19.42 20.51
C GLY A 327 0.87 -19.72 21.28
N ASN A 328 2.02 -19.73 20.59
CA ASN A 328 3.32 -19.97 21.21
C ASN A 328 3.71 -18.90 22.22
N LYS A 329 3.45 -17.61 21.91
CA LYS A 329 3.66 -16.53 22.88
C LYS A 329 2.82 -16.76 24.14
N SER A 330 1.55 -17.15 23.98
CA SER A 330 0.63 -17.43 25.10
C SER A 330 1.11 -18.62 25.94
N GLU A 331 1.59 -19.69 25.32
CA GLU A 331 2.14 -20.86 26.02
C GLU A 331 3.40 -20.50 26.82
N ILE A 332 4.37 -19.81 26.20
CA ILE A 332 5.61 -19.40 26.87
C ILE A 332 5.33 -18.35 27.96
N GLN A 333 4.26 -17.56 27.82
CA GLN A 333 3.75 -16.65 28.85
C GLN A 333 3.06 -17.39 30.02
N GLY A 334 2.89 -18.72 29.94
CA GLY A 334 2.24 -19.54 30.96
C GLY A 334 0.72 -19.41 30.99
N LEU A 335 0.10 -18.96 29.88
CA LEU A 335 -1.35 -18.84 29.79
C LEU A 335 -2.00 -20.20 29.50
N PRO A 336 -3.18 -20.48 30.08
CA PRO A 336 -3.87 -21.77 29.89
C PRO A 336 -4.44 -21.94 28.47
N GLN A 337 -4.58 -20.85 27.72
CA GLN A 337 -5.13 -20.83 26.36
C GLN A 337 -4.52 -19.67 25.56
N SER A 338 -4.62 -19.77 24.23
CA SER A 338 -4.23 -18.68 23.33
C SER A 338 -5.04 -17.41 23.61
N ARG A 339 -4.38 -16.24 23.51
CA ARG A 339 -5.04 -14.94 23.55
C ARG A 339 -5.86 -14.64 22.28
N LEU A 340 -5.56 -15.31 21.17
CA LEU A 340 -6.33 -15.24 19.93
C LEU A 340 -7.52 -16.21 20.01
N PRO A 341 -8.77 -15.74 19.91
CA PRO A 341 -9.94 -16.62 19.83
C PRO A 341 -9.88 -17.55 18.61
N SER A 342 -10.55 -18.70 18.69
CA SER A 342 -10.70 -19.63 17.57
C SER A 342 -12.09 -19.55 16.96
N PHE A 343 -12.20 -19.59 15.63
CA PHE A 343 -13.48 -19.83 14.97
C PHE A 343 -13.85 -21.32 15.02
N THR A 344 -15.13 -21.59 15.27
CA THR A 344 -15.75 -22.90 15.04
C THR A 344 -15.83 -23.22 13.55
N GLU A 345 -16.03 -24.48 13.17
CA GLU A 345 -16.15 -24.85 11.75
C GLU A 345 -17.38 -24.20 11.09
N GLU A 346 -18.48 -24.05 11.84
CA GLU A 346 -19.67 -23.34 11.40
C GLU A 346 -19.37 -21.86 11.12
N GLU A 347 -18.62 -21.20 12.00
CA GLU A 347 -18.19 -19.81 11.81
C GLU A 347 -17.25 -19.66 10.62
N LYS A 348 -16.26 -20.56 10.47
CA LYS A 348 -15.35 -20.54 9.31
C LYS A 348 -16.11 -20.62 7.99
N ASN A 349 -17.05 -21.56 7.90
CA ASN A 349 -17.90 -21.73 6.72
C ASN A 349 -18.82 -20.53 6.48
N SER A 350 -19.29 -19.87 7.54
CA SER A 350 -20.10 -18.67 7.43
C SER A 350 -19.29 -17.42 7.07
N ILE A 351 -17.99 -17.35 7.37
CA ILE A 351 -17.15 -16.17 7.11
C ILE A 351 -16.49 -16.24 5.73
N LYS A 352 -16.07 -17.43 5.32
CA LYS A 352 -15.38 -17.61 4.03
C LYS A 352 -16.25 -17.15 2.86
N GLY A 353 -15.69 -16.30 2.00
CA GLY A 353 -16.34 -15.80 0.80
C GLY A 353 -17.33 -14.65 1.02
N THR A 354 -17.28 -13.97 2.17
CA THR A 354 -18.20 -12.87 2.51
C THR A 354 -17.80 -11.50 1.96
N ALA A 355 -17.19 -11.46 0.78
CA ALA A 355 -16.89 -10.22 0.07
C ALA A 355 -16.86 -10.44 -1.44
N ASP A 356 -17.50 -9.54 -2.19
CA ASP A 356 -17.59 -9.67 -3.66
C ASP A 356 -16.30 -9.25 -4.37
N VAL A 357 -15.56 -8.30 -3.78
CA VAL A 357 -14.32 -7.72 -4.30
C VAL A 357 -13.37 -7.40 -3.16
N PHE A 358 -12.08 -7.26 -3.43
CA PHE A 358 -11.07 -6.90 -2.43
C PHE A 358 -10.89 -5.39 -2.36
N CYS A 359 -11.22 -4.77 -1.23
CA CYS A 359 -11.04 -3.33 -1.01
C CYS A 359 -9.85 -3.07 -0.09
N VAL A 360 -8.88 -2.27 -0.55
CA VAL A 360 -7.65 -1.97 0.19
C VAL A 360 -7.43 -0.47 0.35
N ASN A 361 -7.04 -0.07 1.56
CA ASN A 361 -6.55 1.28 1.87
C ASN A 361 -5.04 1.20 2.06
N HIS A 362 -4.28 2.00 1.32
CA HIS A 362 -2.83 1.95 1.34
C HIS A 362 -2.23 3.36 1.36
N TYR A 363 -1.18 3.55 2.16
CA TYR A 363 -0.57 4.86 2.35
C TYR A 363 0.96 4.83 2.32
N THR A 364 1.60 3.79 2.84
CA THR A 364 3.07 3.75 2.94
C THR A 364 3.63 2.33 2.88
N THR A 365 4.95 2.26 2.73
CA THR A 365 5.75 1.05 2.94
C THR A 365 6.58 1.19 4.22
N LYS A 366 6.85 0.07 4.88
CA LYS A 366 7.76 -0.02 6.02
C LYS A 366 8.86 -1.05 5.73
N ILE A 367 10.08 -0.77 6.16
CA ILE A 367 11.15 -1.76 6.21
C ILE A 367 11.02 -2.52 7.53
N VAL A 368 11.13 -3.84 7.51
CA VAL A 368 11.02 -4.65 8.72
C VAL A 368 12.24 -5.55 8.92
N SER A 369 12.59 -5.72 10.20
CA SER A 369 13.57 -6.71 10.63
C SER A 369 13.05 -7.59 11.74
N HIS A 370 13.58 -8.81 11.78
CA HIS A 370 13.25 -9.74 12.83
C HIS A 370 13.80 -9.27 14.18
N VAL A 371 12.97 -9.33 15.21
CA VAL A 371 13.42 -9.24 16.61
C VAL A 371 12.72 -10.29 17.45
N THR A 372 13.40 -10.79 18.48
CA THR A 372 12.74 -11.56 19.53
C THR A 372 12.19 -10.56 20.54
N ALA A 373 10.90 -10.22 20.42
CA ALA A 373 10.27 -9.22 21.26
C ALA A 373 9.98 -9.78 22.66
N ARG A 374 9.91 -8.87 23.63
CA ARG A 374 9.59 -9.18 25.03
C ARG A 374 8.25 -9.92 25.19
N LEU A 375 8.17 -10.79 26.19
CA LEU A 375 6.96 -11.53 26.53
C LEU A 375 6.00 -10.74 27.42
N GLN A 376 6.47 -9.71 28.12
CA GLN A 376 5.67 -8.89 29.02
C GLN A 376 5.90 -7.38 28.76
N PRO A 377 4.85 -6.55 28.85
CA PRO A 377 3.43 -6.94 28.96
C PRO A 377 2.94 -7.67 27.70
N HIS A 378 1.89 -8.49 27.82
CA HIS A 378 1.23 -9.10 26.64
C HIS A 378 0.81 -8.00 25.66
N SER A 379 1.07 -8.20 24.37
CA SER A 379 0.80 -7.17 23.37
C SER A 379 0.75 -7.76 21.97
N TYR A 380 -0.26 -7.40 21.20
CA TYR A 380 -0.32 -7.63 19.75
C TYR A 380 0.95 -7.13 19.04
N GLU A 381 1.48 -5.96 19.43
CA GLU A 381 2.71 -5.42 18.84
C GLU A 381 3.91 -6.33 19.09
N TRP A 382 4.03 -6.88 20.31
CA TRP A 382 5.14 -7.78 20.64
C TRP A 382 4.92 -9.19 20.08
N ASP A 383 3.68 -9.57 19.78
CA ASP A 383 3.41 -10.85 19.13
C ASP A 383 4.01 -10.89 17.72
N ARG A 384 4.10 -9.75 17.02
CA ARG A 384 4.62 -9.64 15.63
C ARG A 384 6.12 -9.96 15.48
N ASP A 385 6.92 -9.91 16.57
CA ASP A 385 8.37 -10.19 16.57
C ASP A 385 9.14 -9.45 15.47
N MET A 386 8.84 -8.17 15.32
CA MET A 386 9.42 -7.32 14.27
C MET A 386 9.76 -5.93 14.80
N ARG A 387 10.71 -5.30 14.14
CA ARG A 387 10.98 -3.87 14.27
C ARG A 387 10.74 -3.21 12.93
N GLU A 388 10.08 -2.06 12.95
CA GLU A 388 9.84 -1.25 11.76
C GLU A 388 10.91 -0.15 11.62
N ALA A 389 11.22 0.19 10.37
CA ALA A 389 12.04 1.32 9.97
C ALA A 389 11.44 1.99 8.72
N GLU A 390 11.79 3.25 8.50
CA GLU A 390 11.39 3.98 7.30
C GLU A 390 12.22 3.58 6.08
N GLU A 391 11.62 3.71 4.89
CA GLU A 391 12.37 3.62 3.64
C GLU A 391 13.18 4.92 3.44
N PRO A 392 14.51 4.83 3.32
CA PRO A 392 15.39 6.01 3.42
C PRO A 392 15.38 6.90 2.16
N ASP A 393 15.07 6.36 0.99
CA ASP A 393 15.21 7.03 -0.31
C ASP A 393 13.92 7.72 -0.79
N SER A 394 12.85 7.63 -0.01
CA SER A 394 11.53 8.16 -0.34
C SER A 394 11.26 9.51 0.34
N PRO A 395 10.45 10.39 -0.29
CA PRO A 395 10.04 11.65 0.32
C PRO A 395 9.28 11.45 1.64
N THR A 396 9.44 12.38 2.58
CA THR A 396 8.59 12.45 3.80
C THR A 396 7.20 12.96 3.46
N THR A 397 6.22 12.61 4.28
CA THR A 397 4.90 13.26 4.28
C THR A 397 4.80 14.19 5.49
N ALA A 398 3.74 15.00 5.58
CA ALA A 398 3.50 15.82 6.77
C ALA A 398 3.25 14.96 8.03
N ILE A 399 2.82 13.71 7.88
CA ILE A 399 2.65 12.77 9.00
C ILE A 399 4.03 12.31 9.51
N PRO A 400 4.32 12.47 10.81
CA PRO A 400 5.56 12.00 11.41
C PRO A 400 5.78 10.50 11.19
N ASN A 401 7.01 10.13 10.85
CA ASN A 401 7.44 8.76 10.58
C ASN A 401 6.72 8.04 9.43
N GLN A 402 6.17 8.80 8.47
CA GLN A 402 5.54 8.29 7.27
C GLN A 402 6.19 8.87 6.01
N LYS A 403 6.43 7.96 5.04
CA LYS A 403 7.13 8.24 3.77
C LYS A 403 6.20 7.96 2.59
N ALA A 404 6.37 8.68 1.49
CA ALA A 404 5.67 8.46 0.23
C ALA A 404 6.40 7.38 -0.60
N VAL A 405 6.14 6.11 -0.28
CA VAL A 405 6.83 4.95 -0.86
C VAL A 405 5.95 4.24 -1.91
N ALA A 406 5.82 4.84 -3.09
CA ALA A 406 4.86 4.44 -4.12
C ALA A 406 5.01 2.99 -4.62
N TRP A 407 6.24 2.52 -4.80
CA TRP A 407 6.51 1.19 -5.35
C TRP A 407 5.96 0.05 -4.47
N GLY A 408 5.75 0.31 -3.18
CA GLY A 408 5.12 -0.67 -2.29
C GLY A 408 3.68 -0.96 -2.64
N LEU A 409 2.94 0.01 -3.22
CA LEU A 409 1.57 -0.22 -3.67
C LEU A 409 1.52 -1.32 -4.74
N ARG A 410 2.41 -1.26 -5.74
CA ARG A 410 2.48 -2.30 -6.78
C ARG A 410 2.76 -3.68 -6.19
N ARG A 411 3.68 -3.76 -5.22
CA ARG A 411 4.04 -5.03 -4.56
C ARG A 411 2.90 -5.55 -3.70
N LEU A 412 2.24 -4.69 -2.93
CA LEU A 412 1.04 -5.03 -2.15
C LEU A 412 -0.07 -5.59 -3.05
N LEU A 413 -0.33 -4.95 -4.19
CA LEU A 413 -1.33 -5.41 -5.15
C LEU A 413 -0.99 -6.79 -5.73
N ASN A 414 0.29 -7.06 -6.03
CA ASN A 414 0.74 -8.38 -6.44
C ASN A 414 0.60 -9.40 -5.29
N TRP A 415 0.89 -9.01 -4.05
CA TRP A 415 0.75 -9.87 -2.87
C TRP A 415 -0.70 -10.27 -2.63
N ILE A 416 -1.64 -9.33 -2.72
CA ILE A 416 -3.08 -9.62 -2.64
C ILE A 416 -3.49 -10.61 -3.75
N LYS A 417 -2.98 -10.39 -4.97
CA LYS A 417 -3.23 -11.29 -6.11
C LYS A 417 -2.73 -12.71 -5.83
N GLU A 418 -1.47 -12.89 -5.44
CA GLU A 418 -0.92 -14.24 -5.22
C GLU A 418 -1.55 -14.92 -4.00
N GLU A 419 -1.83 -14.18 -2.92
CA GLU A 419 -2.29 -14.75 -1.65
C GLU A 419 -3.79 -15.12 -1.64
N TYR A 420 -4.62 -14.37 -2.38
CA TYR A 420 -6.07 -14.52 -2.36
C TYR A 420 -6.68 -14.95 -3.71
N GLY A 421 -5.87 -15.49 -4.61
CA GLY A 421 -6.36 -16.09 -5.87
C GLY A 421 -6.82 -15.06 -6.91
N ASP A 422 -6.02 -14.00 -7.07
CA ASP A 422 -6.20 -12.92 -8.05
C ASP A 422 -7.58 -12.27 -8.00
N PRO A 423 -8.07 -11.75 -6.85
CA PRO A 423 -9.41 -11.15 -6.75
C PRO A 423 -9.50 -9.85 -7.58
N GLU A 424 -10.72 -9.38 -7.84
CA GLU A 424 -10.91 -8.01 -8.30
C GLU A 424 -10.57 -7.04 -7.16
N ILE A 425 -9.72 -6.05 -7.42
CA ILE A 425 -9.21 -5.13 -6.40
C ILE A 425 -9.72 -3.70 -6.63
N TYR A 426 -10.14 -3.05 -5.55
CA TYR A 426 -10.38 -1.61 -5.50
C TYR A 426 -9.47 -0.98 -4.46
N ILE A 427 -8.73 0.07 -4.85
CA ILE A 427 -8.07 0.94 -3.88
C ILE A 427 -9.14 1.90 -3.36
N THR A 428 -9.53 1.75 -2.10
CA THR A 428 -10.64 2.50 -1.48
C THR A 428 -10.21 3.73 -0.70
N GLU A 429 -8.91 3.83 -0.37
CA GLU A 429 -8.24 5.06 0.06
C GLU A 429 -6.76 5.03 -0.33
N ASN A 430 -6.27 6.13 -0.91
CA ASN A 430 -4.84 6.42 -1.06
C ASN A 430 -4.65 7.94 -1.14
N GLY A 431 -3.72 8.48 -0.36
CA GLY A 431 -3.50 9.93 -0.26
C GLY A 431 -2.38 10.30 0.72
N ALA A 432 -2.03 11.58 0.75
CA ALA A 432 -1.00 12.10 1.64
C ALA A 432 -1.35 13.50 2.17
N ALA A 433 -1.01 13.71 3.44
CA ALA A 433 -1.06 15.02 4.08
C ALA A 433 0.09 15.90 3.61
N VAL A 434 -0.21 17.17 3.36
CA VAL A 434 0.75 18.25 3.07
C VAL A 434 0.37 19.50 3.87
N GLU A 435 1.29 20.45 4.03
CA GLU A 435 1.07 21.67 4.83
C GLU A 435 0.30 22.77 4.08
N TRP A 436 0.70 23.15 2.84
CA TRP A 436 -0.02 24.19 2.07
C TRP A 436 0.17 24.09 0.54
N ASP A 437 1.41 24.16 0.03
CA ASP A 437 1.71 23.88 -1.39
C ASP A 437 1.56 22.37 -1.62
N ASP A 438 0.63 21.98 -2.49
CA ASP A 438 0.27 20.59 -2.70
C ASP A 438 0.94 19.95 -3.92
N SER A 439 2.05 20.53 -4.39
CA SER A 439 2.95 19.92 -5.37
C SER A 439 3.48 18.55 -4.92
N GLU A 440 3.76 18.39 -3.61
CA GLU A 440 4.13 17.10 -3.03
C GLU A 440 3.01 16.07 -3.15
N ARG A 441 1.75 16.50 -2.98
CA ARG A 441 0.57 15.65 -3.16
C ARG A 441 0.36 15.26 -4.61
N VAL A 442 0.62 16.18 -5.55
CA VAL A 442 0.64 15.86 -6.98
C VAL A 442 1.67 14.78 -7.27
N MET A 443 2.88 14.88 -6.72
CA MET A 443 3.92 13.85 -6.90
C MET A 443 3.54 12.51 -6.26
N PHE A 444 2.89 12.53 -5.09
CA PHE A 444 2.33 11.35 -4.45
C PHE A 444 1.32 10.65 -5.39
N TYR A 445 0.28 11.36 -5.85
CA TYR A 445 -0.71 10.79 -6.75
C TYR A 445 -0.09 10.33 -8.07
N LYS A 446 0.83 11.11 -8.64
CA LYS A 446 1.54 10.74 -9.86
C LYS A 446 2.25 9.40 -9.74
N THR A 447 2.99 9.20 -8.65
CA THR A 447 3.81 7.99 -8.46
C THR A 447 2.97 6.78 -8.02
N TYR A 448 2.01 6.95 -7.10
CA TYR A 448 1.17 5.84 -6.64
C TYR A 448 0.21 5.36 -7.74
N ILE A 449 -0.41 6.26 -8.50
CA ILE A 449 -1.28 5.87 -9.62
C ILE A 449 -0.46 5.22 -10.74
N ASP A 450 0.77 5.64 -10.98
CA ASP A 450 1.68 5.00 -11.95
C ASP A 450 2.05 3.57 -11.51
N GLU A 451 2.31 3.34 -10.22
CA GLU A 451 2.54 1.99 -9.68
C GLU A 451 1.28 1.12 -9.73
N ALA A 452 0.11 1.69 -9.51
CA ALA A 452 -1.18 1.00 -9.72
C ALA A 452 -1.39 0.64 -11.21
N LEU A 453 -1.02 1.53 -12.12
CA LEU A 453 -1.09 1.30 -13.57
C LEU A 453 -0.11 0.20 -14.00
N LYS A 454 1.11 0.18 -13.46
CA LYS A 454 2.08 -0.91 -13.69
C LYS A 454 1.56 -2.24 -13.17
N ALA A 455 0.98 -2.27 -11.98
CA ALA A 455 0.36 -3.49 -11.43
C ALA A 455 -0.72 -4.03 -12.39
N ASN A 456 -1.55 -3.15 -12.93
CA ASN A 456 -2.60 -3.54 -13.86
C ASN A 456 -2.04 -3.98 -15.24
N ASN A 457 -1.23 -3.13 -15.89
CA ASN A 457 -0.78 -3.33 -17.26
C ASN A 457 0.37 -4.35 -17.41
N LEU A 458 1.26 -4.44 -16.43
CA LEU A 458 2.50 -5.23 -16.52
C LEU A 458 2.43 -6.51 -15.69
N ASP A 459 1.73 -6.49 -14.55
CA ASP A 459 1.64 -7.66 -13.66
C ASP A 459 0.31 -8.43 -13.77
N GLY A 460 -0.63 -7.90 -14.55
CA GLY A 460 -1.95 -8.49 -14.73
C GLY A 460 -2.77 -8.54 -13.44
N VAL A 461 -2.60 -7.58 -12.54
CA VAL A 461 -3.48 -7.43 -11.37
C VAL A 461 -4.85 -6.90 -11.83
N ARG A 462 -5.93 -7.55 -11.39
CA ARG A 462 -7.32 -7.15 -11.70
C ARG A 462 -7.80 -5.93 -10.91
N LEU A 463 -7.11 -4.81 -11.06
CA LEU A 463 -7.47 -3.54 -10.45
C LEU A 463 -8.63 -2.86 -11.20
N GLN A 464 -9.73 -2.61 -10.51
CA GLN A 464 -10.98 -2.09 -11.08
C GLN A 464 -11.25 -0.62 -10.73
N GLY A 465 -10.62 -0.09 -9.68
CA GLY A 465 -10.83 1.30 -9.29
C GLY A 465 -9.80 1.85 -8.32
N TYR A 466 -9.75 3.17 -8.27
CA TYR A 466 -8.86 3.95 -7.42
C TYR A 466 -9.61 5.12 -6.80
N THR A 467 -9.59 5.19 -5.47
CA THR A 467 -10.26 6.24 -4.68
C THR A 467 -9.23 7.10 -3.98
N ALA A 468 -9.09 8.34 -4.45
CA ALA A 468 -8.24 9.35 -3.83
C ALA A 468 -8.80 9.75 -2.45
N THR A 469 -7.93 9.96 -1.46
CA THR A 469 -8.33 10.52 -0.16
C THR A 469 -7.53 11.79 0.17
N ALA A 470 -8.13 12.91 0.55
CA ALA A 470 -9.56 13.13 0.81
C ALA A 470 -10.18 14.10 -0.20
N PHE A 471 -11.52 14.11 -0.27
CA PHE A 471 -12.29 15.06 -1.07
C PHE A 471 -11.95 16.53 -0.74
N MET A 472 -11.90 16.85 0.54
CA MET A 472 -11.56 18.16 1.07
C MET A 472 -10.78 18.02 2.38
N ASP A 473 -10.13 19.09 2.81
CA ASP A 473 -9.44 19.12 4.10
C ASP A 473 -10.47 18.87 5.19
N SER A 474 -10.11 18.09 6.21
CA SER A 474 -11.09 17.58 7.16
C SER A 474 -10.51 17.47 8.56
N PHE A 475 -11.33 17.04 9.53
CA PHE A 475 -10.83 16.73 10.88
C PHE A 475 -10.02 15.42 10.84
N GLU A 476 -8.70 15.47 10.97
CA GLU A 476 -7.81 14.30 10.87
C GLU A 476 -7.56 13.64 12.23
N TRP A 477 -8.66 13.22 12.88
CA TRP A 477 -8.65 12.36 14.06
C TRP A 477 -7.79 12.91 15.21
N LEU A 478 -6.71 12.22 15.58
CA LEU A 478 -5.80 12.63 16.66
C LEU A 478 -4.99 13.89 16.33
N HIS A 479 -4.99 14.32 15.07
CA HIS A 479 -4.24 15.48 14.61
C HIS A 479 -5.10 16.74 14.44
N GLY A 480 -6.41 16.66 14.70
CA GLY A 480 -7.30 17.80 14.53
C GLY A 480 -7.25 18.33 13.10
N TYR A 481 -7.04 19.64 12.94
CA TYR A 481 -6.92 20.29 11.63
C TYR A 481 -5.48 20.61 11.23
N LYS A 482 -4.49 20.02 11.92
CA LYS A 482 -3.07 20.28 11.67
C LYS A 482 -2.60 19.79 10.30
N PHE A 483 -3.12 18.65 9.86
CA PHE A 483 -2.73 18.00 8.61
C PHE A 483 -3.86 18.05 7.61
N LEU A 484 -3.51 18.32 6.34
CA LEU A 484 -4.48 18.57 5.29
C LEU A 484 -4.34 17.50 4.19
N PHE A 485 -5.34 16.63 4.04
CA PHE A 485 -5.37 15.59 2.99
C PHE A 485 -6.18 15.97 1.75
N GLY A 486 -7.00 17.01 1.84
CA GLY A 486 -8.03 17.31 0.87
C GLY A 486 -7.53 17.82 -0.47
N LEU A 487 -8.14 17.35 -1.57
CA LEU A 487 -7.99 18.00 -2.87
C LEU A 487 -8.57 19.42 -2.88
N HIS A 488 -9.51 19.71 -1.98
CA HIS A 488 -10.03 21.05 -1.74
C HIS A 488 -9.59 21.55 -0.37
N HIS A 489 -9.11 22.78 -0.31
CA HIS A 489 -8.87 23.49 0.93
C HIS A 489 -10.19 23.88 1.59
N VAL A 490 -10.30 23.74 2.91
CA VAL A 490 -11.40 24.26 3.72
C VAL A 490 -10.86 25.30 4.69
N ASP A 491 -11.42 26.50 4.67
CA ASP A 491 -11.14 27.50 5.70
C ASP A 491 -11.97 27.20 6.96
N PHE A 492 -11.34 26.56 7.95
CA PHE A 492 -11.97 26.23 9.23
C PHE A 492 -12.14 27.43 10.18
N THR A 493 -11.60 28.60 9.84
CA THR A 493 -11.78 29.83 10.62
C THR A 493 -13.00 30.62 10.15
N ASN A 494 -13.33 30.53 8.86
CA ASN A 494 -14.53 31.11 8.30
C ASN A 494 -15.76 30.24 8.63
N PRO A 495 -16.81 30.80 9.28
CA PRO A 495 -18.06 30.08 9.55
C PRO A 495 -18.71 29.48 8.30
N ASP A 496 -18.45 30.06 7.13
CA ASP A 496 -18.97 29.56 5.87
C ASP A 496 -18.23 28.36 5.29
N ARG A 497 -17.12 27.92 5.92
CA ARG A 497 -16.32 26.78 5.50
C ARG A 497 -16.09 26.73 3.99
N PRO A 498 -15.67 27.82 3.32
CA PRO A 498 -15.53 27.84 1.87
C PRO A 498 -14.53 26.78 1.42
N ARG A 499 -14.87 26.06 0.34
CA ARG A 499 -13.98 25.08 -0.29
C ARG A 499 -13.29 25.69 -1.50
N THR A 500 -11.97 25.55 -1.59
CA THR A 500 -11.17 26.04 -2.72
C THR A 500 -10.38 24.89 -3.34
N PRO A 501 -10.49 24.59 -4.65
CA PRO A 501 -9.70 23.52 -5.27
C PRO A 501 -8.21 23.82 -5.17
N LYS A 502 -7.42 22.83 -4.74
CA LYS A 502 -5.96 22.90 -4.76
C LYS A 502 -5.39 22.40 -6.09
N TYR A 503 -4.08 22.48 -6.30
CA TYR A 503 -3.48 22.05 -7.56
C TYR A 503 -3.70 20.56 -7.84
N SER A 504 -3.67 19.73 -6.79
CA SER A 504 -3.97 18.31 -6.85
C SER A 504 -5.41 17.99 -7.31
N ALA A 505 -6.40 18.87 -7.09
CA ALA A 505 -7.74 18.71 -7.66
C ALA A 505 -7.71 18.79 -9.19
N HIS A 506 -7.01 19.78 -9.74
CA HIS A 506 -6.84 19.94 -11.19
C HIS A 506 -6.03 18.80 -11.79
N TYR A 507 -4.98 18.36 -11.10
CA TYR A 507 -4.19 17.21 -11.53
C TYR A 507 -5.02 15.94 -11.57
N TYR A 508 -5.77 15.64 -10.50
CA TYR A 508 -6.62 14.45 -10.44
C TYR A 508 -7.72 14.47 -11.50
N TYR A 509 -8.35 15.62 -11.74
CA TYR A 509 -9.28 15.80 -12.86
C TYR A 509 -8.66 15.39 -14.21
N ASN A 510 -7.40 15.77 -14.46
CA ASN A 510 -6.71 15.41 -15.70
C ASN A 510 -6.44 13.91 -15.81
N ILE A 511 -6.08 13.24 -14.71
CA ILE A 511 -5.93 11.78 -14.67
C ILE A 511 -7.23 11.09 -15.03
N ILE A 512 -8.34 11.50 -14.42
CA ILE A 512 -9.68 10.95 -14.67
C ILE A 512 -10.07 11.17 -16.14
N LYS A 513 -9.87 12.39 -16.64
CA LYS A 513 -10.19 12.75 -18.03
C LYS A 513 -9.43 11.89 -19.03
N ASN A 514 -8.16 11.62 -18.77
CA ASN A 514 -7.28 10.87 -19.65
C ASN A 514 -7.29 9.35 -19.37
N ASN A 515 -8.02 8.91 -18.35
CA ASN A 515 -8.02 7.53 -17.84
C ASN A 515 -6.61 6.98 -17.58
N GLY A 516 -5.70 7.79 -17.02
CA GLY A 516 -4.30 7.42 -16.79
C GLY A 516 -3.30 8.45 -17.30
N PHE A 517 -2.17 7.97 -17.81
CA PHE A 517 -1.01 8.76 -18.24
C PHE A 517 -0.72 8.53 -19.73
N PRO A 518 -1.49 9.16 -20.63
CA PRO A 518 -1.26 9.00 -22.06
C PRO A 518 0.15 9.46 -22.42
N PHE A 519 0.74 8.81 -23.43
CA PHE A 519 2.06 9.15 -23.93
C PHE A 519 2.04 10.58 -24.49
N PRO A 520 2.85 11.50 -23.95
CA PRO A 520 2.74 12.90 -24.31
C PRO A 520 3.40 13.15 -25.68
N ASP A 521 2.98 14.23 -26.35
CA ASP A 521 3.39 14.51 -27.73
C ASP A 521 4.89 14.82 -27.86
N ASP A 522 5.50 15.37 -26.81
CA ASP A 522 6.92 15.72 -26.71
C ASP A 522 7.84 14.50 -26.54
N GLU A 523 7.32 13.39 -26.01
CA GLU A 523 8.05 12.12 -25.90
C GLU A 523 7.98 11.30 -27.21
N LYS A 524 7.21 11.74 -28.22
CA LYS A 524 7.09 11.01 -29.50
C LYS A 524 8.44 10.94 -30.19
N MET A 525 8.81 9.72 -30.58
CA MET A 525 10.04 9.49 -31.34
C MET A 525 10.03 10.32 -32.63
N LEU A 526 11.00 11.21 -32.74
CA LEU A 526 11.20 12.01 -33.95
C LEU A 526 12.12 11.25 -34.91
N TYR A 527 11.69 11.13 -36.16
CA TYR A 527 12.50 10.59 -37.23
C TYR A 527 13.12 11.74 -38.02
N GLY A 528 14.44 11.78 -38.06
CA GLY A 528 15.18 12.80 -38.79
C GLY A 528 16.66 12.49 -38.85
N HIS A 529 17.36 13.19 -39.73
CA HIS A 529 18.80 13.18 -39.79
C HIS A 529 19.32 14.51 -39.27
N PHE A 530 20.41 14.47 -38.51
CA PHE A 530 21.21 15.68 -38.33
C PHE A 530 21.74 16.12 -39.70
N ARG A 531 22.00 17.42 -39.86
CA ARG A 531 22.61 17.94 -41.10
C ARG A 531 23.92 17.21 -41.40
N GLU A 532 24.29 17.11 -42.68
CA GLU A 532 25.52 16.40 -43.10
C GLU A 532 26.79 16.98 -42.44
N ASP A 533 26.77 18.26 -42.09
CA ASP A 533 27.85 18.97 -41.40
C ASP A 533 27.74 18.93 -39.86
N PHE A 534 26.87 18.09 -39.30
CA PHE A 534 26.71 17.99 -37.85
C PHE A 534 27.93 17.37 -37.17
N MET A 535 28.55 18.15 -36.29
CA MET A 535 29.72 17.72 -35.54
C MET A 535 29.33 16.82 -34.36
N TRP A 536 29.64 15.53 -34.48
CA TRP A 536 29.62 14.60 -33.36
C TRP A 536 30.92 14.73 -32.57
N SER A 537 30.84 15.07 -31.29
CA SER A 537 32.02 15.22 -30.42
C SER A 537 31.80 14.56 -29.06
N THR A 538 32.92 14.23 -28.41
CA THR A 538 32.98 13.86 -26.99
C THR A 538 33.84 14.89 -26.25
N ALA A 539 33.70 15.00 -24.94
CA ALA A 539 34.46 15.94 -24.11
C ALA A 539 35.15 15.18 -22.96
N SER A 540 36.34 15.64 -22.58
CA SER A 540 37.03 15.23 -21.35
C SER A 540 37.44 16.48 -20.58
N SER A 541 37.23 16.47 -19.27
CA SER A 541 37.51 17.63 -18.40
C SER A 541 39.01 17.87 -18.18
N ALA A 542 39.84 16.83 -18.27
CA ALA A 542 41.30 16.93 -18.31
C ALA A 542 41.91 15.65 -18.94
N TYR A 543 42.97 15.80 -19.72
CA TYR A 543 43.78 14.65 -20.16
C TYR A 543 44.68 14.18 -19.02
N GLN A 544 44.74 12.87 -18.78
CA GLN A 544 45.74 12.31 -17.86
C GLN A 544 47.11 12.39 -18.52
N VAL A 545 47.95 13.31 -18.04
CA VAL A 545 49.32 13.46 -18.50
C VAL A 545 50.22 12.51 -17.72
N THR A 546 50.56 11.36 -18.32
CA THR A 546 51.52 10.42 -17.74
C THR A 546 52.93 10.87 -18.12
N TYR A 547 53.67 11.47 -17.18
CA TYR A 547 55.10 11.71 -17.35
C TYR A 547 55.89 10.47 -16.91
N THR A 548 56.34 9.64 -17.84
CA THR A 548 57.39 8.64 -17.58
C THR A 548 58.76 9.31 -17.70
N PHE A 549 59.35 9.72 -16.57
CA PHE A 549 60.76 10.11 -16.52
C PHE A 549 61.64 8.86 -16.46
N THR A 550 62.22 8.44 -17.58
CA THR A 550 63.39 7.55 -17.58
C THR A 550 64.62 8.35 -17.15
N ALA A 551 65.04 8.20 -15.90
CA ALA A 551 66.33 8.67 -15.43
C ALA A 551 67.46 7.80 -16.01
N ILE A 552 68.09 8.24 -17.10
CA ILE A 552 69.32 7.63 -17.59
C ILE A 552 70.48 8.18 -16.77
N LEU A 553 71.03 7.33 -15.90
CA LEU A 553 72.27 7.55 -15.16
C LEU A 553 73.44 7.60 -16.16
N LEU A 554 74.02 8.78 -16.42
CA LEU A 554 75.24 8.94 -17.22
C LEU A 554 76.47 8.57 -16.38
N LEU A 555 76.98 7.34 -16.55
CA LEU A 555 78.34 6.95 -16.16
C LEU A 555 79.34 7.58 -17.14
N ARG A 556 80.26 8.38 -16.60
CA ARG A 556 81.42 8.96 -17.29
C ARG A 556 82.34 7.88 -17.87
N THR A 557 82.75 8.03 -19.12
CA THR A 557 84.10 7.71 -19.56
C THR A 557 84.66 8.84 -20.43
N TYR A 558 85.86 9.28 -20.05
CA TYR A 558 86.66 10.29 -20.73
C TYR A 558 87.50 9.64 -21.84
N SER A 559 87.78 10.44 -22.87
CA SER A 559 89.05 10.52 -23.60
C SER A 559 89.17 9.96 -25.03
N MET A 560 89.67 10.88 -25.86
CA MET A 560 90.57 10.76 -27.00
C MET A 560 90.06 10.76 -28.45
N HIS A 561 90.36 11.90 -29.07
CA HIS A 561 91.18 12.10 -30.27
C HIS A 561 90.55 12.06 -31.67
N VAL A 562 90.55 13.28 -32.25
CA VAL A 562 91.10 13.66 -33.57
C VAL A 562 90.72 12.78 -34.77
N GLY A 563 89.90 13.34 -35.66
CA GLY A 563 89.70 12.85 -37.01
C GLY A 563 89.84 13.97 -38.03
N LEU A 564 91.04 14.12 -38.59
CA LEU A 564 91.31 14.82 -39.85
C LEU A 564 91.03 13.87 -41.02
N SER A 565 90.28 14.40 -41.99
CA SER A 565 90.31 14.11 -43.43
C SER A 565 89.98 12.70 -43.99
N SER A 566 89.03 12.78 -44.93
CA SER A 566 89.07 12.18 -46.27
C SER A 566 88.42 10.81 -46.51
N THR A 567 87.28 10.89 -47.20
CA THR A 567 86.92 10.16 -48.43
C THR A 567 87.19 8.65 -48.51
N ARG A 568 86.13 7.84 -48.49
CA ARG A 568 85.51 7.22 -49.69
C ARG A 568 84.47 6.17 -49.30
N LYS A 569 83.45 6.06 -50.15
CA LYS A 569 82.37 5.07 -50.18
C LYS A 569 82.87 3.63 -50.09
N LEU A 570 82.11 2.76 -49.42
CA LEU A 570 81.65 1.46 -49.97
C LEU A 570 80.65 0.76 -49.03
N HIS A 571 79.76 0.00 -49.64
CA HIS A 571 78.61 -0.73 -49.08
C HIS A 571 78.97 -2.21 -48.81
N PHE A 572 78.01 -2.94 -48.21
CA PHE A 572 78.01 -4.38 -47.84
C PHE A 572 78.71 -4.70 -46.51
N GLY A 573 78.18 -5.52 -45.60
CA GLY A 573 76.93 -6.27 -45.53
C GLY A 573 77.01 -7.35 -44.43
N SER A 574 75.92 -7.53 -43.69
CA SER A 574 75.45 -8.80 -43.10
C SER A 574 76.17 -9.51 -41.94
N LEU A 575 75.33 -10.28 -41.23
CA LEU A 575 75.54 -11.38 -40.29
C LEU A 575 75.86 -11.00 -38.82
N LYS A 576 74.92 -11.04 -37.85
CA LYS A 576 74.06 -12.13 -37.35
C LYS A 576 74.85 -13.15 -36.51
N LYS A 577 74.66 -13.15 -35.17
CA LYS A 577 74.14 -14.27 -34.37
C LYS A 577 74.59 -14.26 -32.89
N TYR A 578 73.57 -14.38 -32.02
CA TYR A 578 73.41 -15.33 -30.90
C TYR A 578 74.01 -14.98 -29.52
N ILE A 579 73.19 -14.68 -28.49
CA ILE A 579 72.52 -15.59 -27.51
C ILE A 579 73.38 -15.66 -26.21
N PHE A 580 72.93 -15.57 -24.94
CA PHE A 580 71.70 -15.90 -24.21
C PHE A 580 71.62 -15.16 -22.83
N LYS A 581 70.38 -14.90 -22.35
CA LYS A 581 69.81 -15.00 -20.96
C LYS A 581 70.52 -14.30 -19.79
N ASN A 582 69.88 -13.65 -18.81
CA ASN A 582 68.50 -13.54 -18.32
C ASN A 582 68.46 -12.25 -17.46
N SER A 583 67.38 -11.45 -17.41
CA SER A 583 66.39 -11.48 -16.30
C SER A 583 65.32 -10.39 -16.50
N TYR A 584 64.02 -10.76 -16.38
CA TYR A 584 62.81 -9.97 -16.03
C TYR A 584 62.46 -8.66 -16.80
N HIS A 585 61.22 -8.24 -17.12
CA HIS A 585 59.84 -8.76 -17.17
C HIS A 585 59.02 -7.58 -17.78
N GLY A 586 57.92 -7.84 -18.51
CA GLY A 586 56.97 -6.79 -18.94
C GLY A 586 56.63 -6.85 -20.42
N GLY A 587 55.84 -7.85 -20.82
CA GLY A 587 55.30 -7.98 -22.17
C GLY A 587 53.92 -7.36 -22.27
N ASP A 588 53.74 -6.52 -23.29
CA ASP A 588 52.46 -6.32 -23.97
C ASP A 588 52.00 -7.67 -24.59
N PHE A 589 50.69 -7.90 -24.68
CA PHE A 589 50.02 -8.08 -25.97
C PHE A 589 48.51 -8.28 -25.80
N PHE A 590 47.79 -7.53 -26.64
CA PHE A 590 46.36 -7.57 -26.92
C PHE A 590 45.80 -8.98 -27.11
N TYR A 591 44.70 -9.28 -26.43
CA TYR A 591 43.73 -10.30 -26.84
C TYR A 591 42.30 -9.76 -26.70
N GLN A 592 41.51 -10.06 -27.73
CA GLN A 592 40.11 -9.71 -27.91
C GLN A 592 39.23 -10.12 -26.71
N HIS A 593 38.32 -9.24 -26.30
CA HIS A 593 37.02 -9.64 -25.74
C HIS A 593 35.90 -8.93 -26.51
N LYS A 594 35.23 -9.72 -27.36
CA LYS A 594 33.89 -9.41 -27.87
C LYS A 594 32.93 -9.43 -26.69
N GLN A 595 32.45 -8.28 -26.23
CA GLN A 595 31.19 -8.23 -25.51
C GLN A 595 30.05 -8.23 -26.54
N LYS A 596 29.33 -9.35 -26.59
CA LYS A 596 28.01 -9.45 -27.20
C LYS A 596 27.05 -8.54 -26.42
N ILE A 597 26.59 -7.47 -27.05
CA ILE A 597 25.31 -6.86 -26.67
C ILE A 597 24.23 -7.76 -27.27
N SER A 598 23.62 -8.61 -26.43
CA SER A 598 22.41 -9.35 -26.79
C SER A 598 21.22 -8.39 -26.75
N VAL A 599 20.91 -7.79 -27.90
CA VAL A 599 19.58 -7.27 -28.15
C VAL A 599 18.66 -8.48 -28.34
N PHE A 600 17.76 -8.73 -27.40
CA PHE A 600 16.65 -9.65 -27.61
C PHE A 600 15.73 -9.07 -28.69
N ARG A 601 15.96 -9.49 -29.93
CA ARG A 601 14.99 -9.32 -31.03
C ARG A 601 13.98 -10.45 -30.94
N ASN A 602 12.74 -10.12 -30.56
CA ASN A 602 11.59 -10.96 -30.85
C ASN A 602 10.63 -10.18 -31.76
N THR A 603 10.91 -10.23 -33.06
CA THR A 603 9.88 -10.01 -34.09
C THR A 603 10.37 -10.60 -35.41
N ARG A 604 9.80 -11.74 -35.79
CA ARG A 604 9.89 -12.25 -37.16
C ARG A 604 8.99 -11.36 -38.02
N VAL A 605 9.58 -10.51 -38.85
CA VAL A 605 8.87 -9.95 -40.00
C VAL A 605 9.26 -10.81 -41.20
N ARG A 606 8.26 -11.51 -41.74
CA ARG A 606 8.35 -12.29 -42.97
C ARG A 606 8.34 -11.28 -44.12
N VAL A 607 9.43 -11.18 -44.87
CA VAL A 607 9.43 -10.47 -46.16
C VAL A 607 9.30 -11.54 -47.24
N GLU A 608 8.10 -11.66 -47.79
CA GLU A 608 7.89 -12.31 -49.08
C GLU A 608 8.44 -11.37 -50.16
N VAL A 609 9.32 -11.90 -51.01
CA VAL A 609 9.69 -11.25 -52.26
C VAL A 609 9.17 -12.15 -53.38
N GLU A 610 8.07 -11.74 -53.99
CA GLU A 610 7.65 -12.22 -55.30
C GLU A 610 8.60 -11.67 -56.37
N LYS A 611 9.33 -12.57 -57.05
CA LYS A 611 9.24 -12.79 -58.50
C LYS A 611 10.11 -13.95 -58.93
#